data_AF-A0A1G8D881-F1
#
_entry.id   AF-A0A1G8D881-F1
#
_cell.length_a   1.000
_cell.length_b   1.000
_cell.length_c   1.000
_cell.angle_alpha   90.00
_cell.angle_beta   90.00
_cell.angle_gamma   90.00
#
_symmetry.space_group_name_H-M   'P 1'
#
loop_
_entity.id
_entity.type
_entity.pdbx_description
1 polymer ?
#
loop_
_entity_poly.entity_id
_entity_poly.type
_entity_poly.pdbx_seq_one_letter_code
_entity_poly.pdbx_strand_id
1 'polypeptide(L)'
;MHWEVNSYGYPNPFGGDKAILAWRILLTFAENDSMTELKTAWESGTYGKKISASGIGSWKASFEEFGFLYVENRTDLINITPNGEKFIQAGKIDDEPGLFQSGVSSLLRYPLKGPPSPPRPSRGLEHKKSDILPYWLLYAMMLELDGKLYRSEIDNIISRIFLLSEVEAAVTLIKKLRTGALDYNKTMKERELPSQGKFYNTMNQIVVHASMNYLIWNKEQTLYPHTDENTIVYTFVADKKDYIIQQMGGQAGTFECEEKPSFLLRIPEAPAIISELDYFEYLGMDQVTTGDVIKDPLVKLFNGTDYTLMVKDINYNYVSAREISGSISQLCRLSIGQDLVLSHDTEKWLYKVKKKVRNADGTISVILRTGKPILDANIIKNLFDNGES
;
A
#
# COMPACT_ATOMS: atom_id res chain seq x y z
N MET A 1 6.13 -36.11 -12.66
CA MET A 1 6.67 -35.69 -11.35
C MET A 1 6.30 -34.23 -11.18
N HIS A 2 5.47 -33.97 -10.17
CA HIS A 2 4.69 -32.75 -9.99
C HIS A 2 5.59 -31.58 -9.55
N TRP A 3 5.17 -30.37 -9.93
CA TRP A 3 5.76 -29.12 -9.47
C TRP A 3 5.49 -28.95 -7.97
N GLU A 4 6.37 -29.54 -7.16
CA GLU A 4 6.49 -29.22 -5.74
C GLU A 4 7.47 -28.05 -5.61
N VAL A 5 6.93 -26.87 -5.29
CA VAL A 5 7.72 -25.70 -4.91
C VAL A 5 8.20 -25.93 -3.47
N ASN A 6 9.21 -26.79 -3.32
CA ASN A 6 9.91 -26.99 -2.06
C ASN A 6 10.89 -25.82 -1.84
N SER A 7 10.52 -24.91 -0.94
CA SER A 7 11.37 -24.32 0.10
C SER A 7 12.79 -23.81 -0.22
N TYR A 8 13.08 -23.30 -1.42
CA TYR A 8 13.96 -22.12 -1.51
C TYR A 8 13.09 -20.90 -1.24
N GLY A 9 12.98 -20.50 0.04
CA GLY A 9 12.15 -19.38 0.47
C GLY A 9 12.34 -18.17 -0.45
N TYR A 10 11.23 -17.65 -0.98
CA TYR A 10 11.22 -16.49 -1.85
C TYR A 10 12.04 -15.39 -1.18
N PRO A 11 12.98 -14.77 -1.89
CA PRO A 11 13.89 -13.85 -1.24
C PRO A 11 13.12 -12.67 -0.66
N ASN A 12 13.37 -12.32 0.61
CA ASN A 12 12.79 -11.15 1.26
C ASN A 12 13.96 -10.26 1.72
N PRO A 13 14.03 -8.98 1.29
CA PRO A 13 15.09 -8.06 1.71
C PRO A 13 15.02 -7.67 3.19
N PHE A 14 13.92 -8.00 3.86
CA PHE A 14 13.67 -7.65 5.25
C PHE A 14 13.76 -8.84 6.19
N GLY A 15 14.41 -8.63 7.33
CA GLY A 15 14.42 -9.55 8.47
C GLY A 15 15.11 -10.91 8.25
N GLY A 16 15.57 -11.51 9.35
CA GLY A 16 16.14 -12.86 9.37
C GLY A 16 17.50 -13.01 8.68
N ASP A 17 18.02 -14.25 8.67
CA ASP A 17 19.39 -14.58 8.26
C ASP A 17 19.73 -14.25 6.80
N LYS A 18 18.69 -14.05 5.97
CA LYS A 18 18.85 -13.76 4.54
C LYS A 18 18.89 -12.27 4.21
N ALA A 19 18.53 -11.38 5.14
CA ALA A 19 18.50 -9.93 4.87
C ALA A 19 19.88 -9.36 4.50
N ILE A 20 20.94 -9.81 5.18
CA ILE A 20 22.32 -9.39 4.85
C ILE A 20 22.73 -9.87 3.45
N LEU A 21 22.32 -11.08 3.08
CA LEU A 21 22.59 -11.61 1.74
C LEU A 21 21.77 -10.84 0.68
N ALA A 22 20.51 -10.53 0.97
CA ALA A 22 19.65 -9.73 0.11
C ALA A 22 20.28 -8.36 -0.15
N TRP A 23 20.72 -7.69 0.92
CA TRP A 23 21.38 -6.40 0.86
C TRP A 23 22.62 -6.43 -0.03
N ARG A 24 23.52 -7.40 0.19
CA ARG A 24 24.72 -7.58 -0.63
C ARG A 24 24.38 -7.80 -2.11
N ILE A 25 23.36 -8.61 -2.40
CA ILE A 25 22.94 -8.86 -3.77
C ILE A 25 22.36 -7.58 -4.39
N LEU A 26 21.50 -6.85 -3.68
CA LEU A 26 20.93 -5.59 -4.16
C LEU A 26 22.03 -4.56 -4.51
N LEU A 27 23.08 -4.44 -3.69
CA LEU A 27 24.21 -3.58 -4.00
C LEU A 27 24.90 -3.98 -5.31
N THR A 28 25.07 -5.28 -5.58
CA THR A 28 25.63 -5.71 -6.86
C THR A 28 24.72 -5.38 -8.05
N PHE A 29 23.39 -5.35 -7.89
CA PHE A 29 22.50 -4.83 -8.94
C PHE A 29 22.70 -3.33 -9.17
N ALA A 30 22.95 -2.54 -8.11
CA ALA A 30 23.17 -1.11 -8.23
C ALA A 30 24.56 -0.73 -8.80
N GLU A 31 25.51 -1.67 -8.77
CA GLU A 31 26.88 -1.49 -9.26
C GLU A 31 27.09 -2.03 -10.69
N ASN A 32 26.08 -2.66 -11.29
CA ASN A 32 26.18 -3.28 -12.61
C ASN A 32 25.00 -2.89 -13.49
N ASP A 33 25.26 -2.62 -14.77
CA ASP A 33 24.22 -2.27 -15.72
C ASP A 33 23.66 -3.50 -16.47
N SER A 34 24.38 -4.62 -16.47
CA SER A 34 24.03 -5.83 -17.25
C SER A 34 23.58 -6.99 -16.36
N MET A 35 22.37 -7.51 -16.61
CA MET A 35 21.86 -8.71 -15.95
C MET A 35 22.63 -9.97 -16.32
N THR A 36 23.10 -10.07 -17.57
CA THR A 36 23.89 -11.20 -18.05
C THR A 36 25.25 -11.26 -17.36
N GLU A 37 25.97 -10.14 -17.33
CA GLU A 37 27.27 -10.04 -16.66
C GLU A 37 27.13 -10.31 -15.16
N LEU A 38 26.10 -9.74 -14.51
CA LEU A 38 25.85 -9.95 -13.09
C LEU A 38 25.61 -11.42 -12.75
N LYS A 39 24.82 -12.13 -13.56
CA LYS A 39 24.59 -13.59 -13.39
C LYS A 39 25.89 -14.36 -13.51
N THR A 40 26.71 -14.07 -14.52
CA THR A 40 28.00 -14.74 -14.72
C THR A 40 28.96 -14.48 -13.56
N ALA A 41 29.03 -13.24 -13.05
CA ALA A 41 29.87 -12.88 -11.92
C ALA A 41 29.50 -13.65 -10.65
N TRP A 42 28.20 -13.72 -10.31
CA TRP A 42 27.71 -14.49 -9.15
C TRP A 42 27.91 -16.00 -9.31
N GLU A 43 27.74 -16.55 -10.51
CA GLU A 43 27.92 -17.99 -10.76
C GLU A 43 29.39 -18.40 -10.70
N SER A 44 30.30 -17.52 -11.15
CA SER A 44 31.74 -17.74 -11.05
C SER A 44 32.27 -17.62 -9.61
N GLY A 45 31.53 -16.92 -8.74
CA GLY A 45 31.89 -16.69 -7.34
C GLY A 45 32.69 -15.41 -7.09
N THR A 46 32.68 -14.46 -8.03
CA THR A 46 33.38 -13.16 -7.93
C THR A 46 33.09 -12.44 -6.61
N TYR A 47 31.86 -12.52 -6.10
CA TYR A 47 31.43 -11.83 -4.88
C TYR A 47 31.66 -12.64 -3.59
N GLY A 48 32.56 -13.63 -3.61
CA GLY A 48 32.96 -14.44 -2.46
C GLY A 48 31.98 -15.56 -2.08
N LYS A 49 30.86 -15.70 -2.82
CA LYS A 49 29.92 -16.83 -2.72
C LYS A 49 29.34 -17.10 -4.10
N LYS A 50 29.18 -18.38 -4.45
CA LYS A 50 28.50 -18.78 -5.69
C LYS A 50 26.98 -18.77 -5.50
N ILE A 51 26.29 -18.10 -6.41
CA ILE A 51 24.83 -18.15 -6.55
C ILE A 51 24.55 -18.47 -8.02
N SER A 52 23.68 -19.45 -8.29
CA SER A 52 23.35 -19.80 -9.67
C SER A 52 22.69 -18.63 -10.40
N ALA A 53 22.83 -18.59 -11.72
CA ALA A 53 22.15 -17.60 -12.56
C ALA A 53 20.61 -17.58 -12.35
N SER A 54 20.02 -18.76 -12.09
CA SER A 54 18.61 -18.90 -11.72
C SER A 54 18.30 -18.28 -10.36
N GLY A 55 19.18 -18.44 -9.37
CA GLY A 55 19.04 -17.83 -8.05
C GLY A 55 19.09 -16.31 -8.09
N ILE A 56 19.99 -15.73 -8.89
CA ILE A 56 20.02 -14.27 -9.13
C ILE A 56 18.74 -13.81 -9.86
N GLY A 57 18.20 -14.63 -10.77
CA GLY A 57 16.89 -14.40 -11.37
C GLY A 57 15.74 -14.35 -10.34
N SER A 58 15.77 -15.20 -9.31
CA SER A 58 14.79 -15.15 -8.21
C SER A 58 14.94 -13.90 -7.34
N TRP A 59 16.18 -13.44 -7.08
CA TRP A 59 16.41 -12.19 -6.35
C TRP A 59 15.94 -10.96 -7.14
N LYS A 60 16.22 -10.91 -8.44
CA LYS A 60 15.67 -9.90 -9.35
C LYS A 60 14.15 -9.83 -9.22
N ALA A 61 13.45 -10.97 -9.35
CA ALA A 61 11.99 -11.00 -9.28
C ALA A 61 11.47 -10.48 -7.93
N SER A 62 12.15 -10.80 -6.83
CA SER A 62 11.82 -10.23 -5.51
C SER A 62 12.02 -8.72 -5.47
N PHE A 63 13.18 -8.19 -5.89
CA PHE A 63 13.43 -6.75 -5.89
C PHE A 63 12.49 -5.99 -6.83
N GLU A 64 12.06 -6.61 -7.93
CA GLU A 64 11.00 -6.10 -8.81
C GLU A 64 9.65 -6.03 -8.10
N GLU A 65 9.27 -7.03 -7.30
CA GLU A 65 8.03 -6.98 -6.50
C GLU A 65 8.06 -5.89 -5.43
N PHE A 66 9.22 -5.66 -4.82
CA PHE A 66 9.45 -4.56 -3.88
C PHE A 66 9.69 -3.21 -4.58
N GLY A 67 9.66 -3.16 -5.91
CA GLY A 67 9.84 -1.92 -6.66
C GLY A 67 11.20 -1.26 -6.47
N PHE A 68 12.25 -1.99 -6.10
CA PHE A 68 13.59 -1.43 -5.91
C PHE A 68 14.39 -1.33 -7.21
N LEU A 69 14.08 -2.21 -8.16
CA LEU A 69 14.71 -2.22 -9.47
C LEU A 69 13.77 -2.86 -10.49
N TYR A 70 14.12 -2.75 -11.76
CA TYR A 70 13.54 -3.55 -12.82
C TYR A 70 14.56 -3.82 -13.94
N VAL A 71 14.30 -4.88 -14.70
CA VAL A 71 14.96 -5.14 -15.98
C VAL A 71 13.86 -5.31 -17.01
N GLU A 72 13.75 -4.37 -17.95
CA GLU A 72 12.70 -4.42 -18.97
C GLU A 72 12.84 -5.69 -19.82
N ASN A 73 11.71 -6.29 -20.22
CA ASN A 73 11.76 -7.49 -21.03
C ASN A 73 12.55 -7.25 -22.32
N ARG A 74 13.42 -8.22 -22.64
CA ARG A 74 14.29 -8.20 -23.83
C ARG A 74 15.39 -7.13 -23.79
N THR A 75 15.51 -6.40 -22.70
CA THR A 75 16.71 -5.65 -22.37
C THR A 75 17.58 -6.49 -21.45
N ASP A 76 18.87 -6.17 -21.42
CA ASP A 76 19.80 -6.69 -20.42
C ASP A 76 20.09 -5.64 -19.34
N LEU A 77 19.40 -4.50 -19.38
CA LEU A 77 19.70 -3.31 -18.59
C LEU A 77 19.02 -3.36 -17.22
N ILE A 78 19.83 -3.23 -16.18
CA ILE A 78 19.36 -3.09 -14.80
C ILE A 78 19.07 -1.62 -14.54
N ASN A 79 17.85 -1.32 -14.09
CA ASN A 79 17.44 0.02 -13.69
C ASN A 79 17.09 0.01 -12.20
N ILE A 80 17.78 0.84 -11.41
CA ILE A 80 17.40 1.09 -10.02
C ILE A 80 16.32 2.16 -9.99
N THR A 81 15.25 1.93 -9.24
CA THR A 81 14.14 2.89 -9.13
C THR A 81 14.46 3.98 -8.11
N PRO A 82 13.76 5.13 -8.13
CA PRO A 82 13.91 6.14 -7.08
C PRO A 82 13.73 5.58 -5.66
N ASN A 83 12.75 4.70 -5.45
CA ASN A 83 12.57 4.05 -4.15
C ASN A 83 13.69 3.05 -3.82
N GLY A 84 14.23 2.34 -4.81
CA GLY A 84 15.41 1.49 -4.65
C GLY A 84 16.65 2.28 -4.24
N GLU A 85 16.88 3.44 -4.85
CA GLU A 85 17.96 4.35 -4.46
C GLU A 85 17.81 4.79 -3.02
N LYS A 86 16.61 5.19 -2.59
CA LYS A 86 16.35 5.56 -1.18
C LYS A 86 16.59 4.41 -0.22
N PHE A 87 16.10 3.22 -0.55
CA PHE A 87 16.34 2.02 0.25
C PHE A 87 17.86 1.76 0.39
N ILE A 88 18.61 1.92 -0.71
CA ILE A 88 20.06 1.77 -0.71
C ILE A 88 20.75 2.88 0.11
N GLN A 89 20.31 4.13 0.02
CA GLN A 89 20.89 5.21 0.81
C GLN A 89 20.61 5.03 2.30
N ALA A 90 19.37 4.69 2.67
CA ALA A 90 18.99 4.40 4.05
C ALA A 90 19.84 3.26 4.65
N GLY A 91 20.05 2.19 3.90
CA GLY A 91 20.90 1.07 4.33
C GLY A 91 22.39 1.41 4.43
N LYS A 92 22.90 2.39 3.66
CA LYS A 92 24.30 2.85 3.76
C LYS A 92 24.58 3.69 5.01
N ILE A 93 23.55 4.34 5.55
CA ILE A 93 23.65 5.20 6.75
C ILE A 93 23.00 4.58 7.99
N ASP A 94 22.63 3.30 7.93
CA ASP A 94 21.93 2.56 8.99
C ASP A 94 20.62 3.23 9.46
N ASP A 95 19.89 3.86 8.54
CA ASP A 95 18.58 4.49 8.80
C ASP A 95 17.45 3.44 8.75
N GLU A 96 17.22 2.77 9.88
CA GLU A 96 16.16 1.78 10.04
C GLU A 96 14.75 2.34 9.71
N PRO A 97 14.33 3.53 10.18
CA PRO A 97 13.08 4.16 9.75
C PRO A 97 12.96 4.32 8.23
N GLY A 98 14.01 4.81 7.55
CA GLY A 98 14.02 4.98 6.10
C GLY A 98 13.92 3.68 5.32
N LEU A 99 14.57 2.61 5.80
CA LEU A 99 14.44 1.26 5.23
C LEU A 99 13.01 0.74 5.35
N PHE A 100 12.40 0.94 6.52
CA PHE A 100 11.03 0.52 6.79
C PHE A 100 10.02 1.27 5.92
N GLN A 101 10.21 2.58 5.74
CA GLN A 101 9.40 3.42 4.85
C GLN A 101 9.46 3.00 3.41
N SER A 102 10.66 2.79 2.89
CA SER A 102 10.85 2.37 1.51
C SER A 102 10.23 0.98 1.25
N GLY A 103 10.31 0.07 2.22
CA GLY A 103 9.69 -1.26 2.15
C GLY A 103 8.17 -1.23 2.15
N VAL A 104 7.56 -0.60 3.16
CA VAL A 104 6.10 -0.53 3.30
C VAL A 104 5.46 0.21 2.14
N SER A 105 6.00 1.38 1.76
CA SER A 105 5.44 2.20 0.69
C SER A 105 5.39 1.46 -0.64
N SER A 106 6.39 0.63 -0.92
CA SER A 106 6.46 -0.16 -2.16
C SER A 106 5.45 -1.29 -2.20
N LEU A 107 5.32 -2.02 -1.08
CA LEU A 107 4.31 -3.05 -0.97
C LEU A 107 2.91 -2.47 -1.12
N LEU A 108 2.63 -1.31 -0.51
CA LEU A 108 1.35 -0.62 -0.63
C LEU A 108 0.99 -0.23 -2.08
N ARG A 109 1.96 -0.16 -3.02
CA ARG A 109 1.74 0.13 -4.44
C ARG A 109 1.62 -1.11 -5.32
N TYR A 110 1.92 -2.31 -4.84
CA TYR A 110 1.97 -3.49 -5.70
C TYR A 110 0.59 -3.79 -6.32
N PRO A 111 0.42 -3.71 -7.66
CA PRO A 111 -0.88 -3.98 -8.28
C PRO A 111 -1.01 -5.47 -8.62
N LEU A 112 -2.13 -6.09 -8.23
CA LEU A 112 -2.33 -7.52 -8.45
C LEU A 112 -2.31 -7.92 -9.94
N LYS A 113 -2.79 -7.02 -10.80
CA LYS A 113 -2.85 -7.19 -12.24
C LYS A 113 -1.49 -7.47 -12.88
N GLY A 114 -0.41 -6.95 -12.29
CA GLY A 114 0.93 -7.02 -12.87
C GLY A 114 1.10 -6.17 -14.13
N PRO A 115 2.29 -6.22 -14.77
CA PRO A 115 2.54 -5.49 -16.00
C PRO A 115 1.69 -6.06 -17.15
N PRO A 116 1.33 -5.25 -18.16
CA PRO A 116 0.74 -5.68 -19.42
C PRO A 116 1.72 -6.57 -20.21
N SER A 117 1.84 -7.84 -19.85
CA SER A 117 2.66 -8.81 -20.58
C SER A 117 1.85 -9.53 -21.67
N PRO A 118 2.49 -9.97 -22.78
CA PRO A 118 1.90 -10.95 -23.70
C PRO A 118 1.50 -12.22 -22.92
N PRO A 119 0.55 -13.03 -23.41
CA PRO A 119 -0.27 -13.90 -22.59
C PRO A 119 0.59 -14.98 -21.91
N ARG A 120 1.06 -14.73 -20.68
CA ARG A 120 1.49 -15.80 -19.79
C ARG A 120 0.22 -16.51 -19.34
N PRO A 121 0.03 -17.80 -19.66
CA PRO A 121 -1.21 -18.53 -19.39
C PRO A 121 -1.46 -18.80 -17.89
N SER A 122 -0.58 -18.33 -17.00
CA SER A 122 -0.63 -18.66 -15.57
C SER A 122 -1.51 -17.75 -14.70
N ARG A 123 -1.90 -16.57 -15.18
CA ARG A 123 -2.74 -15.64 -14.40
C ARG A 123 -4.18 -15.67 -14.92
N GLY A 124 -5.11 -16.04 -14.05
CA GLY A 124 -6.55 -16.11 -14.37
C GLY A 124 -7.12 -14.76 -14.82
N LEU A 125 -8.29 -14.78 -15.48
CA LEU A 125 -8.95 -13.57 -15.99
C LEU A 125 -9.22 -12.54 -14.87
N GLU A 126 -9.50 -13.01 -13.66
CA GLU A 126 -9.76 -12.16 -12.49
C GLU A 126 -8.56 -11.28 -12.12
N HIS A 127 -7.33 -11.81 -12.17
CA HIS A 127 -6.13 -11.00 -11.96
C HIS A 127 -6.02 -9.87 -12.97
N LYS A 128 -6.37 -10.12 -14.24
CA LYS A 128 -6.29 -9.11 -15.30
C LYS A 128 -7.30 -7.97 -15.14
N LYS A 129 -8.44 -8.27 -14.51
CA LYS A 129 -9.53 -7.31 -14.25
C LYS A 129 -9.44 -6.68 -12.87
N SER A 130 -8.49 -7.12 -12.05
CA SER A 130 -8.39 -6.69 -10.68
C SER A 130 -8.08 -5.20 -10.58
N ASP A 131 -8.77 -4.55 -9.65
CA ASP A 131 -8.60 -3.14 -9.30
C ASP A 131 -7.99 -2.97 -7.89
N ILE A 132 -7.46 -4.05 -7.29
CA ILE A 132 -6.96 -4.05 -5.92
C ILE A 132 -5.43 -3.99 -5.81
N LEU A 133 -4.97 -3.34 -4.74
CA LEU A 133 -3.61 -3.43 -4.21
C LEU A 133 -3.63 -4.38 -3.00
N PRO A 134 -3.07 -5.61 -3.09
CA PRO A 134 -3.36 -6.66 -2.14
C PRO A 134 -2.69 -6.44 -0.77
N TYR A 135 -1.53 -5.79 -0.71
CA TYR A 135 -0.92 -5.43 0.58
C TYR A 135 -1.71 -4.33 1.29
N TRP A 136 -2.22 -3.35 0.54
CA TRP A 136 -3.12 -2.33 1.08
C TRP A 136 -4.39 -2.97 1.62
N LEU A 137 -5.01 -3.87 0.85
CA LEU A 137 -6.18 -4.64 1.27
C LEU A 137 -5.93 -5.39 2.58
N LEU A 138 -4.80 -6.11 2.70
CA LEU A 138 -4.47 -6.86 3.90
C LEU A 138 -4.36 -5.97 5.14
N TYR A 139 -3.62 -4.87 5.08
CA TYR A 139 -3.53 -3.95 6.21
C TYR A 139 -4.87 -3.29 6.54
N ALA A 140 -5.64 -2.88 5.53
CA ALA A 140 -6.95 -2.27 5.73
C ALA A 140 -7.91 -3.24 6.42
N MET A 141 -7.98 -4.49 5.94
CA MET A 141 -8.80 -5.53 6.54
C MET A 141 -8.35 -5.85 7.96
N MET A 142 -7.04 -5.93 8.22
CA MET A 142 -6.53 -6.18 9.57
C MET A 142 -6.94 -5.09 10.55
N LEU A 143 -6.86 -3.82 10.14
CA LEU A 143 -7.27 -2.68 10.95
C LEU A 143 -8.79 -2.67 11.19
N GLU A 144 -9.58 -3.05 10.18
CA GLU A 144 -11.05 -3.13 10.25
C GLU A 144 -11.56 -4.35 11.07
N LEU A 145 -10.72 -5.37 11.21
CA LEU A 145 -11.02 -6.64 11.89
C LEU A 145 -10.29 -6.75 13.23
N ASP A 146 -10.29 -5.66 13.99
CA ASP A 146 -9.77 -5.56 15.37
C ASP A 146 -8.28 -5.89 15.50
N GLY A 147 -7.49 -5.58 14.48
CA GLY A 147 -6.04 -5.81 14.45
C GLY A 147 -5.65 -7.29 14.28
N LYS A 148 -6.58 -8.14 13.83
CA LYS A 148 -6.38 -9.59 13.68
C LYS A 148 -6.75 -10.05 12.28
N LEU A 149 -5.91 -10.88 11.68
CA LEU A 149 -6.26 -11.69 10.50
C LEU A 149 -5.93 -13.15 10.78
N TYR A 150 -6.89 -14.03 10.51
CA TYR A 150 -6.66 -15.47 10.62
C TYR A 150 -6.23 -16.03 9.27
N ARG A 151 -5.32 -17.01 9.28
CA ARG A 151 -4.80 -17.61 8.06
C ARG A 151 -5.91 -18.22 7.21
N SER A 152 -6.91 -18.84 7.83
CA SER A 152 -8.07 -19.39 7.13
C SER A 152 -8.93 -18.34 6.42
N GLU A 153 -9.02 -17.11 6.97
CA GLU A 153 -9.71 -15.98 6.33
C GLU A 153 -8.92 -15.49 5.11
N ILE A 154 -7.60 -15.37 5.25
CA ILE A 154 -6.71 -15.01 4.15
C ILE A 154 -6.88 -16.05 3.02
N ASP A 155 -6.81 -17.33 3.37
CA ASP A 155 -6.73 -18.42 2.40
C ASP A 155 -8.04 -18.68 1.65
N ASN A 156 -9.18 -18.40 2.27
CA ASN A 156 -10.49 -18.78 1.73
C ASN A 156 -11.41 -17.61 1.38
N ILE A 157 -11.16 -16.42 1.94
CA ILE A 157 -12.00 -15.24 1.73
C ILE A 157 -11.18 -14.14 1.05
N ILE A 158 -10.13 -13.63 1.70
CA ILE A 158 -9.38 -12.46 1.22
C ILE A 158 -8.67 -12.77 -0.11
N SER A 159 -8.15 -13.99 -0.27
CA SER A 159 -7.42 -14.41 -1.47
C SER A 159 -8.22 -14.48 -2.77
N ARG A 160 -9.52 -14.19 -2.67
CA ARG A 160 -10.50 -14.23 -3.75
C ARG A 160 -11.10 -12.87 -4.06
N ILE A 161 -10.65 -11.82 -3.37
CA ILE A 161 -11.07 -10.45 -3.63
C ILE A 161 -10.23 -9.95 -4.79
N PHE A 162 -10.88 -9.61 -5.90
CA PHE A 162 -10.23 -9.02 -7.08
C PHE A 162 -10.72 -7.60 -7.34
N LEU A 163 -11.91 -7.26 -6.83
CA LEU A 163 -12.55 -5.97 -7.01
C LEU A 163 -12.80 -5.25 -5.68
N LEU A 164 -12.61 -3.93 -5.64
CA LEU A 164 -12.87 -3.10 -4.45
C LEU A 164 -14.33 -3.22 -3.99
N SER A 165 -15.26 -3.42 -4.92
CA SER A 165 -16.68 -3.62 -4.62
C SER A 165 -16.97 -4.89 -3.79
N GLU A 166 -16.03 -5.83 -3.71
CA GLU A 166 -16.19 -7.10 -2.99
C GLU A 166 -15.73 -7.01 -1.52
N VAL A 167 -14.97 -5.97 -1.17
CA VAL A 167 -14.25 -5.86 0.11
C VAL A 167 -15.21 -5.80 1.30
N GLU A 168 -16.25 -4.97 1.23
CA GLU A 168 -17.21 -4.77 2.33
C GLU A 168 -18.00 -6.05 2.62
N ALA A 169 -18.41 -6.77 1.57
CA ALA A 169 -19.09 -8.04 1.68
C ALA A 169 -18.19 -9.10 2.35
N ALA A 170 -16.90 -9.12 1.99
CA ALA A 170 -15.93 -10.02 2.59
C ALA A 170 -15.69 -9.73 4.09
N VAL A 171 -15.55 -8.45 4.47
CA VAL A 171 -15.43 -8.07 5.89
C VAL A 171 -16.68 -8.43 6.68
N THR A 172 -17.87 -8.19 6.12
CA THR A 172 -19.14 -8.58 6.75
C THR A 172 -19.22 -10.09 6.95
N LEU A 173 -18.79 -10.87 5.97
CA LEU A 173 -18.73 -12.33 6.07
C LEU A 173 -17.80 -12.76 7.21
N ILE A 174 -16.58 -12.20 7.28
CA ILE A 174 -15.62 -12.51 8.34
C ILE A 174 -16.19 -12.14 9.71
N LYS A 175 -16.77 -10.95 9.87
CA LYS A 175 -17.38 -10.52 11.14
C LYS A 175 -18.46 -11.52 11.59
N LYS A 176 -19.32 -11.99 10.68
CA LYS A 176 -20.36 -13.00 10.99
C LYS A 176 -19.78 -14.37 11.35
N LEU A 177 -18.71 -14.81 10.70
CA LEU A 177 -18.01 -16.05 11.05
C LEU A 177 -17.41 -15.96 12.45
N ARG A 178 -16.72 -14.86 12.76
CA ARG A 178 -16.08 -14.62 14.06
C ARG A 178 -17.06 -14.48 15.22
N THR A 179 -18.33 -14.15 14.97
CA THR A 179 -19.38 -14.11 16.01
C THR A 179 -20.20 -15.40 16.10
N GLY A 180 -19.88 -16.42 15.28
CA GLY A 180 -20.67 -17.65 15.18
C GLY A 180 -22.05 -17.46 14.55
N ALA A 181 -22.31 -16.31 13.92
CA ALA A 181 -23.57 -16.05 13.22
C ALA A 181 -23.68 -16.83 11.89
N LEU A 182 -22.56 -17.37 11.41
CA LEU A 182 -22.48 -18.29 10.28
C LEU A 182 -21.68 -19.52 10.67
N ASP A 183 -22.07 -20.68 10.14
CA ASP A 183 -21.34 -21.93 10.31
C ASP A 183 -20.02 -21.87 9.53
N TYR A 184 -18.92 -21.92 10.28
CA TYR A 184 -17.57 -21.88 9.74
C TYR A 184 -17.27 -23.03 8.78
N ASN A 185 -17.53 -24.28 9.22
CA ASN A 185 -17.18 -25.47 8.45
C ASN A 185 -17.96 -25.52 7.14
N LYS A 186 -19.25 -25.19 7.18
CA LYS A 186 -20.08 -25.09 5.99
C LYS A 186 -19.55 -24.02 5.04
N THR A 187 -19.31 -22.81 5.55
CA THR A 187 -18.89 -21.66 4.74
C THR A 187 -17.52 -21.88 4.11
N MET A 188 -16.55 -22.44 4.85
CA MET A 188 -15.22 -22.71 4.34
C MET A 188 -15.22 -23.84 3.31
N LYS A 189 -15.98 -24.93 3.55
CA LYS A 189 -16.11 -26.04 2.60
C LYS A 189 -16.74 -25.62 1.27
N GLU A 190 -17.77 -24.78 1.30
CA GLU A 190 -18.36 -24.21 0.08
C GLU A 190 -17.37 -23.34 -0.71
N ARG A 191 -16.29 -22.87 -0.05
CA ARG A 191 -15.22 -22.07 -0.63
C ARG A 191 -13.94 -22.88 -0.91
N GLU A 192 -13.94 -24.19 -0.73
CA GLU A 192 -12.87 -25.11 -1.17
C GLU A 192 -12.95 -25.36 -2.70
N LEU A 193 -12.88 -24.30 -3.50
CA LEU A 193 -12.70 -24.43 -4.95
C LEU A 193 -11.21 -24.63 -5.31
N PRO A 194 -10.89 -25.29 -6.45
CA PRO A 194 -9.51 -25.58 -6.85
C PRO A 194 -8.65 -24.32 -6.86
N SER A 195 -7.36 -24.47 -6.56
CA SER A 195 -6.36 -23.40 -6.37
C SER A 195 -6.14 -22.49 -7.58
N GLN A 196 -6.76 -22.78 -8.73
CA GLN A 196 -6.74 -21.91 -9.90
C GLN A 196 -7.60 -20.66 -9.65
N GLY A 197 -6.97 -19.48 -9.63
CA GLY A 197 -7.66 -18.20 -9.48
C GLY A 197 -7.80 -17.68 -8.05
N LYS A 198 -7.17 -18.30 -7.03
CA LYS A 198 -6.76 -17.54 -5.82
C LYS A 198 -5.52 -16.71 -6.17
N PHE A 199 -5.09 -15.75 -5.34
CA PHE A 199 -3.74 -15.14 -5.43
C PHE A 199 -2.69 -16.25 -5.70
N TYR A 200 -2.33 -16.49 -6.97
CA TYR A 200 -1.74 -17.78 -7.36
C TYR A 200 -0.27 -17.86 -6.89
N ASN A 201 0.12 -19.05 -6.38
CA ASN A 201 1.45 -19.48 -5.90
C ASN A 201 2.05 -18.85 -4.62
N THR A 202 1.42 -17.87 -3.99
CA THR A 202 2.16 -17.01 -3.03
C THR A 202 1.42 -16.64 -1.76
N MET A 203 0.39 -17.37 -1.27
CA MET A 203 -0.24 -16.98 0.02
C MET A 203 0.74 -17.01 1.21
N ASN A 204 1.73 -17.89 1.19
CA ASN A 204 2.84 -17.82 2.16
C ASN A 204 3.71 -16.59 1.93
N GLN A 205 3.98 -16.23 0.68
CA GLN A 205 4.87 -15.12 0.34
C GLN A 205 4.20 -13.77 0.57
N ILE A 206 2.90 -13.60 0.28
CA ILE A 206 2.18 -12.35 0.48
C ILE A 206 2.09 -11.99 1.95
N VAL A 207 1.85 -12.96 2.83
CA VAL A 207 1.89 -12.74 4.28
C VAL A 207 3.32 -12.46 4.75
N VAL A 208 4.31 -13.19 4.23
CA VAL A 208 5.73 -12.93 4.55
C VAL A 208 6.18 -11.55 4.07
N HIS A 209 5.73 -11.07 2.92
CA HIS A 209 6.03 -9.74 2.40
C HIS A 209 5.27 -8.66 3.17
N ALA A 210 3.94 -8.81 3.36
CA ALA A 210 3.11 -7.89 4.14
C ALA A 210 3.62 -7.75 5.58
N SER A 211 4.14 -8.82 6.17
CA SER A 211 4.72 -8.78 7.50
C SER A 211 6.19 -8.30 7.51
N MET A 212 6.80 -8.06 6.35
CA MET A 212 8.24 -7.84 6.15
C MET A 212 9.08 -8.86 6.93
N ASN A 213 8.77 -10.14 6.69
CA ASN A 213 9.31 -11.30 7.39
C ASN A 213 9.05 -11.25 8.91
N TYR A 214 7.80 -10.95 9.29
CA TYR A 214 7.33 -10.84 10.67
C TYR A 214 7.96 -9.72 11.51
N LEU A 215 8.53 -8.70 10.87
CA LEU A 215 8.91 -7.45 11.53
C LEU A 215 7.69 -6.56 11.86
N ILE A 216 6.62 -6.66 11.05
CA ILE A 216 5.38 -5.86 11.21
C ILE A 216 4.29 -6.64 11.92
N TRP A 217 4.22 -7.95 11.66
CA TRP A 217 3.19 -8.81 12.22
C TRP A 217 3.78 -9.90 13.09
N ASN A 218 3.18 -10.11 14.24
CA ASN A 218 3.34 -11.34 15.01
C ASN A 218 2.54 -12.47 14.33
N LYS A 219 2.95 -13.71 14.61
CA LYS A 219 2.18 -14.90 14.24
C LYS A 219 2.08 -15.81 15.45
N GLU A 220 0.88 -16.29 15.73
CA GLU A 220 0.60 -17.19 16.85
C GLU A 220 -0.34 -18.30 16.38
N GLN A 221 -0.12 -19.51 16.89
CA GLN A 221 -1.08 -20.59 16.69
C GLN A 221 -2.22 -20.44 17.70
N THR A 222 -3.46 -20.52 17.22
CA THR A 222 -4.65 -20.32 18.04
C THR A 222 -5.84 -21.10 17.47
N LEU A 223 -6.99 -21.02 18.13
CA LEU A 223 -8.26 -21.51 17.61
C LEU A 223 -8.99 -20.39 16.86
N TYR A 224 -9.63 -20.73 15.75
CA TYR A 224 -10.54 -19.80 15.09
C TYR A 224 -11.77 -19.56 15.99
N PRO A 225 -12.25 -18.30 16.14
CA PRO A 225 -13.32 -17.96 17.07
C PRO A 225 -14.57 -18.85 16.91
N HIS A 226 -15.09 -19.35 18.04
CA HIS A 226 -16.26 -20.25 18.11
C HIS A 226 -16.12 -21.57 17.34
N THR A 227 -14.89 -22.05 17.16
CA THR A 227 -14.60 -23.35 16.54
C THR A 227 -13.47 -24.06 17.25
N ASP A 228 -13.31 -25.36 16.99
CA ASP A 228 -12.15 -26.15 17.41
C ASP A 228 -11.05 -26.20 16.33
N GLU A 229 -11.11 -25.33 15.31
CA GLU A 229 -10.14 -25.31 14.22
C GLU A 229 -8.86 -24.59 14.64
N ASN A 230 -7.73 -25.29 14.56
CA ASN A 230 -6.41 -24.71 14.74
C ASN A 230 -6.02 -23.89 13.51
N THR A 231 -5.58 -22.67 13.74
CA THR A 231 -5.18 -21.74 12.70
C THR A 231 -4.04 -20.82 13.19
N ILE A 232 -3.48 -20.05 12.27
CA ILE A 232 -2.50 -19.01 12.61
C ILE A 232 -3.24 -17.68 12.65
N VAL A 233 -3.07 -16.92 13.72
CA VAL A 233 -3.51 -15.53 13.79
C VAL A 233 -2.30 -14.62 13.59
N TYR A 234 -2.50 -13.58 12.78
CA TYR A 234 -1.57 -12.49 12.59
C TYR A 234 -2.07 -11.25 13.33
N THR A 235 -1.18 -10.60 14.07
CA THR A 235 -1.45 -9.35 14.82
C THR A 235 -0.34 -8.34 14.58
N PHE A 236 -0.61 -7.05 14.70
CA PHE A 236 0.44 -6.04 14.57
C PHE A 236 1.43 -6.17 15.73
N VAL A 237 2.72 -5.99 15.44
CA VAL A 237 3.70 -5.63 16.46
C VAL A 237 3.32 -4.25 17.00
N ALA A 238 3.39 -4.09 18.33
CA ALA A 238 2.73 -2.99 19.05
C ALA A 238 3.10 -1.58 18.53
N ASP A 239 4.37 -1.35 18.20
CA ASP A 239 4.89 -0.06 17.69
C ASP A 239 4.72 0.11 16.17
N LYS A 240 4.48 -0.97 15.42
CA LYS A 240 4.36 -0.93 13.96
C LYS A 240 2.95 -0.59 13.48
N LYS A 241 1.94 -0.78 14.32
CA LYS A 241 0.54 -0.48 13.98
C LYS A 241 0.35 1.00 13.59
N ASP A 242 0.78 1.92 14.45
CA ASP A 242 0.59 3.35 14.22
C ASP A 242 1.35 3.85 12.99
N TYR A 243 2.53 3.26 12.76
CA TYR A 243 3.30 3.51 11.55
C TYR A 243 2.54 3.09 10.28
N ILE A 244 1.99 1.87 10.24
CA ILE A 244 1.19 1.40 9.10
C ILE A 244 -0.02 2.31 8.88
N ILE A 245 -0.71 2.68 9.97
CA ILE A 245 -1.81 3.63 9.92
C ILE A 245 -1.37 4.95 9.28
N GLN A 246 -0.21 5.48 9.66
CA GLN A 246 0.36 6.70 9.07
C GLN A 246 0.65 6.55 7.57
N GLN A 247 1.28 5.44 7.15
CA GLN A 247 1.55 5.16 5.73
C GLN A 247 0.26 5.00 4.90
N MET A 248 -0.82 4.57 5.54
CA MET A 248 -2.16 4.48 4.95
C MET A 248 -2.98 5.78 5.09
N GLY A 249 -2.34 6.89 5.46
CA GLY A 249 -2.96 8.23 5.54
C GLY A 249 -3.48 8.65 6.91
N GLY A 250 -2.97 8.06 8.01
CA GLY A 250 -3.28 8.44 9.39
C GLY A 250 -4.43 7.65 10.03
N GLN A 251 -4.77 7.93 11.30
CA GLN A 251 -5.84 7.22 12.02
C GLN A 251 -7.18 7.31 11.28
N ALA A 252 -8.00 6.25 11.40
CA ALA A 252 -9.39 6.30 11.00
C ALA A 252 -10.15 7.24 11.93
N GLY A 253 -10.17 8.53 11.58
CA GLY A 253 -10.86 9.54 12.35
C GLY A 253 -12.37 9.28 12.34
N THR A 254 -13.08 9.70 13.38
CA THR A 254 -14.54 9.62 13.55
C THR A 254 -15.37 10.29 12.44
N PHE A 255 -14.73 10.80 11.39
CA PHE A 255 -15.30 11.60 10.34
C PHE A 255 -14.64 11.29 9.00
N GLU A 256 -14.62 10.02 8.59
CA GLU A 256 -14.35 9.67 7.20
C GLU A 256 -15.56 10.01 6.32
N CYS A 257 -15.51 9.71 5.03
CA CYS A 257 -16.53 10.13 4.06
C CYS A 257 -17.93 9.50 4.28
N GLU A 258 -18.10 8.73 5.36
CA GLU A 258 -19.34 8.15 5.89
C GLU A 258 -19.36 8.16 7.44
N GLU A 259 -20.51 7.83 8.05
CA GLU A 259 -20.80 7.92 9.50
C GLU A 259 -19.87 7.07 10.41
N LYS A 260 -19.04 6.19 9.84
CA LYS A 260 -18.06 5.39 10.57
C LYS A 260 -16.68 5.46 9.90
N PRO A 261 -15.60 5.70 10.67
CA PRO A 261 -14.24 5.45 10.18
C PRO A 261 -14.10 4.03 9.65
N SER A 262 -13.64 3.85 8.42
CA SER A 262 -13.29 2.56 7.85
C SER A 262 -12.06 2.64 6.96
N PHE A 263 -11.04 1.86 7.33
CA PHE A 263 -9.84 1.72 6.50
C PHE A 263 -10.14 1.09 5.13
N LEU A 264 -11.29 0.41 4.97
CA LEU A 264 -11.71 -0.17 3.68
C LEU A 264 -12.04 0.91 2.65
N LEU A 265 -12.62 2.04 3.09
CA LEU A 265 -12.98 3.15 2.20
C LEU A 265 -11.76 3.92 1.68
N ARG A 266 -10.60 3.68 2.28
CA ARG A 266 -9.32 4.30 1.93
C ARG A 266 -8.50 3.48 0.95
N ILE A 267 -8.94 2.27 0.61
CA ILE A 267 -8.21 1.43 -0.34
C ILE A 267 -8.25 2.13 -1.70
N PRO A 268 -7.08 2.54 -2.26
CA PRO A 268 -7.05 3.14 -3.58
C PRO A 268 -7.33 2.06 -4.63
N GLU A 269 -7.94 2.49 -5.73
CA GLU A 269 -8.03 1.67 -6.94
C GLU A 269 -6.64 1.50 -7.55
N ALA A 270 -6.33 0.30 -8.01
CA ALA A 270 -5.09 0.05 -8.74
C ALA A 270 -5.08 0.89 -10.03
N PRO A 271 -3.95 1.55 -10.37
CA PRO A 271 -3.92 2.45 -11.52
C PRO A 271 -4.09 1.69 -12.84
N ALA A 272 -4.52 2.44 -13.86
CA ALA A 272 -4.53 1.94 -15.22
C ALA A 272 -3.09 1.89 -15.77
N ILE A 273 -2.51 0.68 -15.78
CA ILE A 273 -1.15 0.43 -16.30
C ILE A 273 -1.25 0.02 -17.78
N ILE A 274 -0.60 0.78 -18.66
CA ILE A 274 -0.71 0.62 -20.12
C ILE A 274 0.55 -0.01 -20.76
N SER A 275 1.70 0.02 -20.08
CA SER A 275 2.93 -0.67 -20.50
C SER A 275 3.68 -1.32 -19.32
N GLU A 276 4.69 -2.15 -19.65
CA GLU A 276 5.58 -2.74 -18.64
C GLU A 276 6.46 -1.68 -17.96
N LEU A 277 6.90 -0.66 -18.69
CA LEU A 277 7.65 0.45 -18.11
C LEU A 277 6.80 1.21 -17.10
N ASP A 278 5.56 1.57 -17.45
CA ASP A 278 4.64 2.27 -16.53
C ASP A 278 4.40 1.46 -15.25
N TYR A 279 4.37 0.12 -15.36
CA TYR A 279 4.21 -0.76 -14.20
C TYR A 279 5.37 -0.58 -13.21
N PHE A 280 6.61 -0.64 -13.72
CA PHE A 280 7.79 -0.57 -12.87
C PHE A 280 8.06 0.85 -12.39
N GLU A 281 7.79 1.86 -13.20
CA GLU A 281 7.83 3.26 -12.79
C GLU A 281 6.85 3.50 -11.63
N TYR A 282 5.58 3.08 -11.75
CA TYR A 282 4.57 3.20 -10.69
C TYR A 282 4.99 2.48 -9.40
N LEU A 283 5.51 1.25 -9.53
CA LEU A 283 5.90 0.45 -8.37
C LEU A 283 7.10 1.06 -7.63
N GLY A 284 8.06 1.60 -8.39
CA GLY A 284 9.32 2.16 -7.91
C GLY A 284 9.33 3.64 -7.55
N MET A 285 8.18 4.31 -7.59
CA MET A 285 8.06 5.72 -7.20
C MET A 285 8.48 5.91 -5.74
N ASP A 286 9.20 6.98 -5.47
CA ASP A 286 9.69 7.35 -4.15
C ASP A 286 8.54 7.51 -3.12
N GLN A 287 7.43 8.12 -3.52
CA GLN A 287 6.25 8.27 -2.68
C GLN A 287 5.02 7.61 -3.31
N VAL A 288 4.01 7.33 -2.48
CA VAL A 288 2.66 7.04 -2.95
C VAL A 288 2.11 8.31 -3.60
N THR A 289 2.41 8.50 -4.88
CA THR A 289 1.52 9.29 -5.75
C THR A 289 0.34 8.40 -6.07
N THR A 290 -0.62 8.30 -5.14
CA THR A 290 -2.02 8.24 -5.63
C THR A 290 -2.15 9.47 -6.50
N GLY A 291 -2.38 9.32 -7.80
CA GLY A 291 -2.31 10.36 -8.83
C GLY A 291 -2.34 11.81 -8.32
N ASP A 292 -1.35 12.57 -8.78
CA ASP A 292 -0.93 13.90 -8.33
C ASP A 292 -0.06 13.88 -7.07
N VAL A 293 1.04 14.63 -7.12
CA VAL A 293 1.85 14.97 -5.95
C VAL A 293 0.90 15.48 -4.88
N ILE A 294 0.55 14.64 -3.90
CA ILE A 294 -0.12 15.10 -2.69
C ILE A 294 0.96 15.92 -1.97
N LYS A 295 1.06 17.22 -2.29
CA LYS A 295 1.62 18.17 -1.33
C LYS A 295 0.68 18.06 -0.13
N ASP A 296 1.08 17.39 0.94
CA ASP A 296 0.20 17.25 2.11
C ASP A 296 -0.31 18.64 2.50
N PRO A 297 -1.61 18.78 2.83
CA PRO A 297 -2.13 20.05 3.30
C PRO A 297 -1.30 20.54 4.49
N LEU A 298 -0.69 21.71 4.35
CA LEU A 298 0.17 22.27 5.40
C LEU A 298 -0.68 22.60 6.63
N VAL A 299 -0.36 22.00 7.77
CA VAL A 299 -0.97 22.39 9.05
C VAL A 299 -0.13 23.53 9.64
N LYS A 300 -0.74 24.70 9.83
CA LYS A 300 -0.09 25.86 10.44
C LYS A 300 -0.94 26.38 11.61
N LEU A 301 -0.28 26.71 12.70
CA LEU A 301 -0.90 27.35 13.86
C LEU A 301 -1.11 28.84 13.55
N PHE A 302 -2.35 29.31 13.64
CA PHE A 302 -2.70 30.72 13.51
C PHE A 302 -3.70 31.11 14.61
N ASN A 303 -3.44 32.19 15.35
CA ASN A 303 -4.27 32.65 16.47
C ASN A 303 -4.63 31.54 17.50
N GLY A 304 -3.70 30.61 17.74
CA GLY A 304 -3.90 29.50 18.68
C GLY A 304 -4.85 28.40 18.20
N THR A 305 -5.14 28.33 16.89
CA THR A 305 -5.92 27.25 16.26
C THR A 305 -5.13 26.67 15.09
N ASP A 306 -5.14 25.35 14.93
CA ASP A 306 -4.51 24.68 13.79
C ASP A 306 -5.41 24.81 12.56
N TYR A 307 -4.85 25.40 11.50
CA TYR A 307 -5.51 25.51 10.21
C TYR A 307 -4.83 24.62 9.19
N THR A 308 -5.63 23.98 8.36
CA THR A 308 -5.16 23.18 7.24
C THR A 308 -5.22 24.01 5.96
N LEU A 309 -4.07 24.30 5.40
CA LEU A 309 -3.90 25.07 4.18
C LEU A 309 -4.07 24.13 2.98
N MET A 310 -4.96 24.50 2.07
CA MET A 310 -5.21 23.72 0.86
C MET A 310 -5.01 24.58 -0.39
N VAL A 311 -4.23 24.06 -1.33
CA VAL A 311 -3.92 24.67 -2.62
C VAL A 311 -4.86 24.13 -3.70
N LYS A 312 -5.50 25.02 -4.44
CA LYS A 312 -6.40 24.69 -5.54
C LYS A 312 -5.59 24.02 -6.66
N ASP A 313 -6.19 23.04 -7.32
CA ASP A 313 -5.61 22.28 -8.43
C ASP A 313 -4.38 21.44 -7.99
N ILE A 314 -4.08 21.39 -6.68
CA ILE A 314 -3.09 20.52 -6.06
C ILE A 314 -3.76 19.61 -5.02
N ASN A 315 -4.47 20.20 -4.06
CA ASN A 315 -5.14 19.48 -2.97
C ASN A 315 -6.63 19.28 -3.19
N TYR A 316 -7.24 20.09 -4.05
CA TYR A 316 -8.67 20.03 -4.37
C TYR A 316 -8.97 20.80 -5.66
N ASN A 317 -10.07 20.41 -6.29
CA ASN A 317 -10.74 21.14 -7.36
C ASN A 317 -11.86 22.02 -6.77
N TYR A 318 -11.94 23.26 -7.22
CA TYR A 318 -13.02 24.17 -6.81
C TYR A 318 -14.32 23.83 -7.53
N VAL A 319 -15.40 23.58 -6.78
CA VAL A 319 -16.74 23.31 -7.34
C VAL A 319 -17.66 24.51 -7.15
N SER A 320 -17.75 25.03 -5.92
CA SER A 320 -18.56 26.20 -5.59
C SER A 320 -18.07 26.90 -4.32
N ALA A 321 -18.67 28.04 -3.96
CA ALA A 321 -18.32 28.79 -2.75
C ALA A 321 -18.42 28.00 -1.44
N ARG A 322 -19.11 26.85 -1.44
CA ARG A 322 -19.24 25.97 -0.28
C ARG A 322 -18.93 24.51 -0.61
N GLU A 323 -18.23 24.26 -1.71
CA GLU A 323 -17.92 22.90 -2.13
C GLU A 323 -16.58 22.82 -2.87
N ILE A 324 -15.79 21.84 -2.47
CA ILE A 324 -14.55 21.44 -3.14
C ILE A 324 -14.61 19.95 -3.42
N SER A 325 -13.97 19.47 -4.48
CA SER A 325 -13.87 18.05 -4.80
C SER A 325 -12.42 17.62 -5.01
N GLY A 326 -12.14 16.32 -4.95
CA GLY A 326 -10.77 15.83 -5.04
C GLY A 326 -10.68 14.33 -4.79
N SER A 327 -9.46 13.81 -4.75
CA SER A 327 -9.26 12.38 -4.55
C SER A 327 -9.61 11.96 -3.12
N ILE A 328 -9.91 10.67 -2.94
CA ILE A 328 -10.12 10.06 -1.62
C ILE A 328 -8.90 10.28 -0.72
N SER A 329 -7.69 10.10 -1.27
CA SER A 329 -6.44 10.24 -0.52
C SER A 329 -6.21 11.67 -0.02
N GLN A 330 -6.71 12.69 -0.73
CA GLN A 330 -6.59 14.09 -0.32
C GLN A 330 -7.70 14.53 0.63
N LEU A 331 -8.96 14.26 0.28
CA LEU A 331 -10.10 14.89 0.94
C LEU A 331 -10.77 14.04 2.01
N CYS A 332 -10.65 12.70 1.97
CA CYS A 332 -11.18 11.89 3.08
C CYS A 332 -10.35 12.05 4.36
N ARG A 333 -9.10 12.51 4.29
CA ARG A 333 -8.26 12.83 5.46
C ARG A 333 -8.77 14.03 6.26
N LEU A 334 -9.56 14.92 5.65
CA LEU A 334 -10.09 16.10 6.33
C LEU A 334 -11.20 15.72 7.32
N SER A 335 -11.05 16.03 8.59
CA SER A 335 -12.07 15.77 9.63
C SER A 335 -13.26 16.73 9.51
N ILE A 336 -14.48 16.26 9.81
CA ILE A 336 -15.64 17.17 9.93
C ILE A 336 -15.36 18.16 11.07
N GLY A 337 -15.64 19.44 10.81
CA GLY A 337 -15.37 20.54 11.74
C GLY A 337 -13.95 21.12 11.66
N GLN A 338 -13.02 20.46 10.96
CA GLN A 338 -11.65 20.93 10.73
C GLN A 338 -11.66 22.29 10.05
N ASP A 339 -10.81 23.18 10.54
CA ASP A 339 -10.62 24.51 9.99
C ASP A 339 -9.69 24.47 8.77
N LEU A 340 -10.18 25.04 7.66
CA LEU A 340 -9.48 25.08 6.39
C LEU A 340 -9.22 26.53 5.98
N VAL A 341 -8.07 26.72 5.35
CA VAL A 341 -7.75 27.92 4.58
C VAL A 341 -7.58 27.48 3.13
N LEU A 342 -8.37 28.06 2.23
CA LEU A 342 -8.38 27.66 0.83
C LEU A 342 -7.72 28.75 0.01
N SER A 343 -6.70 28.38 -0.76
CA SER A 343 -5.94 29.30 -1.65
C SER A 343 -6.80 30.08 -2.65
N HIS A 344 -7.99 29.58 -3.01
CA HIS A 344 -8.91 30.32 -3.89
C HIS A 344 -9.66 31.45 -3.17
N ASP A 345 -9.63 31.50 -1.82
CA ASP A 345 -10.28 32.52 -1.00
C ASP A 345 -9.43 32.86 0.23
N THR A 346 -8.33 33.58 0.00
CA THR A 346 -7.38 34.02 1.03
C THR A 346 -7.74 35.33 1.71
N GLU A 347 -8.84 35.99 1.27
CA GLU A 347 -9.16 37.36 1.68
C GLU A 347 -10.49 37.49 2.44
N LYS A 348 -11.38 36.49 2.36
CA LYS A 348 -12.74 36.65 2.90
C LYS A 348 -12.99 35.75 4.09
N TRP A 349 -12.86 34.43 3.93
CA TRP A 349 -13.37 33.48 4.91
C TRP A 349 -12.39 32.37 5.23
N LEU A 350 -12.33 32.04 6.52
CA LEU A 350 -11.91 30.72 6.97
C LEU A 350 -13.07 29.75 6.74
N TYR A 351 -12.76 28.50 6.41
CA TYR A 351 -13.77 27.48 6.15
C TYR A 351 -13.73 26.41 7.23
N LYS A 352 -14.86 25.72 7.41
CA LYS A 352 -14.90 24.46 8.16
C LYS A 352 -15.53 23.37 7.33
N VAL A 353 -14.99 22.17 7.43
CA VAL A 353 -15.60 20.98 6.84
C VAL A 353 -16.96 20.75 7.49
N LYS A 354 -18.04 20.75 6.70
CA LYS A 354 -19.40 20.47 7.17
C LYS A 354 -19.77 19.01 6.93
N LYS A 355 -19.53 18.51 5.72
CA LYS A 355 -19.89 17.15 5.29
C LYS A 355 -18.96 16.71 4.17
N LYS A 356 -18.81 15.40 3.97
CA LYS A 356 -18.14 14.80 2.83
C LYS A 356 -19.09 13.81 2.13
N VAL A 357 -18.95 13.66 0.82
CA VAL A 357 -19.78 12.79 -0.03
C VAL A 357 -18.88 12.10 -1.04
N ARG A 358 -18.96 10.77 -1.15
CA ARG A 358 -18.31 10.04 -2.23
C ARG A 358 -19.17 10.10 -3.49
N ASN A 359 -18.55 10.49 -4.59
CA ASN A 359 -19.19 10.56 -5.90
C ASN A 359 -19.03 9.23 -6.64
N ALA A 360 -19.90 8.98 -7.62
CA ALA A 360 -19.91 7.73 -8.38
C ALA A 360 -18.65 7.52 -9.23
N ASP A 361 -17.92 8.59 -9.54
CA ASP A 361 -16.64 8.58 -10.24
C ASP A 361 -15.43 8.31 -9.33
N GLY A 362 -15.66 7.99 -8.06
CA GLY A 362 -14.61 7.71 -7.08
C GLY A 362 -13.99 8.94 -6.43
N THR A 363 -14.42 10.16 -6.78
CA THR A 363 -13.99 11.40 -6.12
C THR A 363 -14.75 11.66 -4.82
N ILE A 364 -14.23 12.58 -4.00
CA ILE A 364 -14.87 13.06 -2.78
C ILE A 364 -15.26 14.52 -2.96
N SER A 365 -16.52 14.85 -2.73
CA SER A 365 -16.99 16.22 -2.51
C SER A 365 -16.97 16.55 -1.02
N VAL A 366 -16.39 17.69 -0.67
CA VAL A 366 -16.37 18.26 0.68
C VAL A 366 -17.26 19.50 0.69
N ILE A 367 -18.34 19.44 1.45
CA ILE A 367 -19.24 20.57 1.72
C ILE A 367 -18.67 21.39 2.86
N LEU A 368 -18.58 22.70 2.64
CA LEU A 368 -17.97 23.65 3.55
C LEU A 368 -19.04 24.53 4.22
N ARG A 369 -18.74 24.98 5.44
CA ARG A 369 -19.42 26.12 6.07
C ARG A 369 -18.44 27.27 6.20
N THR A 370 -18.93 28.49 6.01
CA THR A 370 -18.18 29.71 6.30
C THR A 370 -17.92 29.80 7.80
N GLY A 371 -16.66 29.93 8.16
CA GLY A 371 -16.15 30.14 9.51
C GLY A 371 -15.98 31.63 9.81
N LYS A 372 -14.89 31.98 10.50
CA LYS A 372 -14.57 33.37 10.85
C LYS A 372 -14.07 34.14 9.61
N PRO A 373 -14.35 35.44 9.50
CA PRO A 373 -13.75 36.27 8.46
C PRO A 373 -12.23 36.38 8.66
N ILE A 374 -11.50 36.50 7.56
CA ILE A 374 -10.05 36.73 7.59
C ILE A 374 -9.83 38.21 7.94
N LEU A 375 -9.20 38.47 9.08
CA LEU A 375 -8.95 39.83 9.58
C LEU A 375 -7.64 40.43 9.03
N ASP A 376 -6.70 39.57 8.62
CA ASP A 376 -5.43 39.97 8.01
C ASP A 376 -5.11 39.04 6.83
N ALA A 377 -5.37 39.52 5.62
CA ALA A 377 -5.15 38.77 4.39
C ALA A 377 -3.66 38.58 4.08
N ASN A 378 -2.78 39.47 4.55
CA ASN A 378 -1.35 39.37 4.27
C ASN A 378 -0.71 38.20 5.03
N ILE A 379 -1.16 37.94 6.27
CA ILE A 379 -0.71 36.77 7.02
C ILE A 379 -1.10 35.48 6.30
N ILE A 380 -2.33 35.39 5.80
CA ILE A 380 -2.80 34.20 5.09
C ILE A 380 -2.03 33.97 3.79
N LYS A 381 -1.77 35.02 3.01
CA LYS A 381 -0.94 34.94 1.79
C LYS A 381 0.48 34.45 2.11
N ASN A 382 1.11 35.01 3.14
CA ASN A 382 2.43 34.58 3.60
C ASN A 382 2.48 33.11 4.06
N LEU A 383 1.37 32.53 4.54
CA LEU A 383 1.32 31.11 4.90
C LEU A 383 1.42 30.19 3.68
N PHE A 384 0.93 30.63 2.52
CA PHE A 384 1.09 29.91 1.26
C PHE A 384 2.48 30.14 0.64
N ASP A 385 3.01 31.37 0.71
CA ASP A 385 4.30 31.72 0.12
C ASP A 385 5.51 31.11 0.86
N ASN A 386 5.43 30.96 2.19
CA ASN A 386 6.47 30.31 3.00
C ASN A 386 6.29 28.77 3.13
N GLY A 387 5.36 28.20 2.35
CA GLY A 387 5.09 26.76 2.28
C GLY A 387 5.78 26.04 1.12
N GLU A 388 6.50 26.77 0.27
CA GLU A 388 7.29 26.22 -0.83
C GLU A 388 8.79 26.37 -0.55
N SER A 389 9.34 25.42 0.19
CA SER A 389 10.76 25.04 0.16
C SER A 389 10.91 23.59 0.56
#